data_AF-A0A8T8TH41-F1
#
_entry.id   AF-A0A8T8TH41-F1
#
_cell.length_a   1.000
_cell.length_b   1.000
_cell.length_c   1.000
_cell.angle_alpha   90.00
_cell.angle_beta   90.00
_cell.angle_gamma   90.00
#
_symmetry.space_group_name_H-M   'P 1'
#
loop_
_entity.id
_entity.type
_entity.pdbx_description
1 polymer ?
#
loop_
_entity_poly.entity_id
_entity_poly.type
_entity_poly.pdbx_seq_one_letter_code
_entity_poly.pdbx_strand_id
1 'polypeptide(L)'
;MSDDEFLMDDGAEEDYGFEYEDEDGEDEADADVENRYYNAKALKEDDPDAAIRELKAVVELEPEKGEWGFKALKQQIKINFHRGRHTEALESYEVLLSYTKSAVTRNTSEKAINNILDYVSNSPTLDLGTMERFYDVTKRALEQSKNERLSIKTDLKLARLWLARQEWNRLTKTLKQLHEYCTDEEGDSNDQSKGTILLEVYALEIQMYGEQGNYKKLKETYTATQFVKSAIPHPRIQGVIRECGGKMHMAE
;
A
#
# COMPACT_ATOMS: atom_id res chain seq x y z
N MET A 1 -23.86 -42.21 -5.26
CA MET A 1 -23.30 -42.80 -6.50
C MET A 1 -23.97 -42.03 -7.63
N SER A 2 -23.32 -41.20 -8.44
CA SER A 2 -21.89 -40.97 -8.66
C SER A 2 -21.62 -39.48 -8.90
N ASP A 3 -20.43 -39.05 -8.49
CA ASP A 3 -19.72 -37.87 -8.99
C ASP A 3 -19.30 -38.07 -10.45
N ASP A 4 -19.39 -37.00 -11.25
CA ASP A 4 -18.50 -36.64 -12.37
C ASP A 4 -18.86 -35.19 -12.76
N GLU A 5 -18.06 -34.20 -12.37
CA GLU A 5 -16.88 -33.71 -13.11
C GLU A 5 -17.28 -32.88 -14.35
N PHE A 6 -17.39 -31.56 -14.15
CA PHE A 6 -17.09 -30.60 -15.20
C PHE A 6 -16.40 -29.38 -14.57
N LEU A 7 -15.07 -29.38 -14.66
CA LEU A 7 -14.22 -28.22 -14.40
C LEU A 7 -14.64 -27.07 -15.33
N MET A 8 -15.05 -25.94 -14.76
CA MET A 8 -14.97 -24.64 -15.43
C MET A 8 -13.92 -23.80 -14.71
N ASP A 9 -12.75 -23.77 -15.33
CA ASP A 9 -11.76 -22.71 -15.22
C ASP A 9 -12.27 -21.50 -16.03
N ASP A 10 -12.55 -20.40 -15.34
CA ASP A 10 -12.39 -19.05 -15.91
C ASP A 10 -12.28 -18.01 -14.78
N GLY A 11 -11.11 -17.97 -14.14
CA GLY A 11 -10.11 -16.93 -14.43
C GLY A 11 -10.50 -15.44 -14.52
N ALA A 12 -11.62 -14.98 -13.98
CA ALA A 12 -11.88 -13.54 -13.86
C ALA A 12 -12.40 -13.18 -12.46
N GLU A 13 -11.49 -12.89 -11.54
CA GLU A 13 -11.75 -11.95 -10.45
C GLU A 13 -12.08 -10.58 -11.07
N GLU A 14 -13.29 -10.44 -11.58
CA GLU A 14 -13.97 -9.16 -11.71
C GLU A 14 -14.25 -8.66 -10.29
N ASP A 15 -13.21 -8.10 -9.65
CA ASP A 15 -13.36 -7.15 -8.55
C ASP A 15 -14.03 -5.89 -9.11
N TYR A 16 -15.32 -6.00 -9.41
CA TYR A 16 -16.23 -4.86 -9.49
C TYR A 16 -16.34 -4.30 -8.07
N GLY A 17 -15.30 -3.56 -7.68
CA GLY A 17 -15.24 -2.76 -6.48
C GLY A 17 -16.32 -1.69 -6.52
N PHE A 18 -17.53 -2.06 -6.09
CA PHE A 18 -18.50 -1.11 -5.57
C PHE A 18 -17.86 -0.46 -4.33
N GLU A 19 -17.05 0.59 -4.55
CA GLU A 19 -16.65 1.56 -3.53
C GLU A 19 -17.95 2.20 -3.02
N TYR A 20 -18.53 1.67 -1.95
CA TYR A 20 -19.39 2.47 -1.09
C TYR A 20 -18.52 3.63 -0.59
N GLU A 21 -18.65 4.79 -1.22
CA GLU A 21 -18.09 6.04 -0.71
C GLU A 21 -18.77 6.30 0.64
N ASP A 22 -18.06 6.02 1.74
CA ASP A 22 -18.47 6.38 3.10
C ASP A 22 -18.84 7.88 3.11
N GLU A 23 -20.14 8.20 3.07
CA GLU A 23 -20.73 9.47 3.46
C GLU A 23 -20.65 9.57 4.98
N ASP A 24 -19.60 10.17 5.52
CA ASP A 24 -19.55 10.52 6.95
C ASP A 24 -19.03 11.95 7.12
N GLY A 25 -19.92 12.85 7.58
CA GLY A 25 -19.58 14.13 8.21
C GLY A 25 -20.22 15.37 7.57
N GLU A 26 -21.40 15.77 8.06
CA GLU A 26 -22.07 17.05 7.78
C GLU A 26 -21.40 18.21 8.54
N ASP A 27 -20.98 19.26 7.83
CA ASP A 27 -20.73 20.59 8.39
C ASP A 27 -21.31 21.67 7.44
N GLU A 28 -22.38 22.36 7.88
CA GLU A 28 -23.20 23.33 7.14
C GLU A 28 -22.47 24.62 6.67
N ALA A 29 -21.16 24.77 6.91
CA ALA A 29 -20.41 25.99 6.60
C ALA A 29 -19.78 26.04 5.19
N ASP A 30 -19.88 24.95 4.40
CA ASP A 30 -19.08 24.75 3.19
C ASP A 30 -19.86 24.67 1.86
N ALA A 31 -21.13 25.10 1.84
CA ALA A 31 -22.03 24.90 0.71
C ALA A 31 -21.49 25.44 -0.66
N ASP A 32 -20.67 26.50 -0.65
CA ASP A 32 -20.06 27.05 -1.87
C ASP A 32 -18.89 26.20 -2.39
N VAL A 33 -18.07 25.66 -1.48
CA VAL A 33 -16.93 24.80 -1.79
C VAL A 33 -17.43 23.41 -2.20
N GLU A 34 -18.45 22.91 -1.50
CA GLU A 34 -19.17 21.68 -1.79
C GLU A 34 -19.83 21.71 -3.17
N ASN A 35 -20.58 22.77 -3.50
CA ASN A 35 -21.19 22.91 -4.82
C ASN A 35 -20.14 22.92 -5.94
N ARG A 36 -19.01 23.59 -5.75
CA ARG A 36 -17.91 23.57 -6.74
C ARG A 36 -17.29 22.19 -6.87
N TYR A 37 -17.11 21.47 -5.76
CA TYR A 37 -16.59 20.11 -5.78
C TYR A 37 -17.52 19.15 -6.55
N TYR A 38 -18.83 19.20 -6.33
CA TYR A 38 -19.78 18.36 -7.07
C TYR A 38 -19.86 18.73 -8.56
N ASN A 39 -19.81 20.02 -8.89
CA ASN A 39 -19.72 20.47 -10.28
C ASN A 39 -18.45 19.93 -10.96
N ALA A 40 -17.30 19.98 -10.26
CA ALA A 40 -16.05 19.43 -10.76
C ALA A 40 -16.11 17.89 -10.91
N LYS A 41 -16.80 17.20 -10.00
CA LYS A 41 -17.01 15.74 -10.06
C LYS A 41 -17.87 15.36 -11.26
N ALA A 42 -18.91 16.12 -11.56
CA ALA A 42 -19.75 15.89 -12.75
C ALA A 42 -18.96 16.07 -14.05
N LEU A 43 -18.04 17.05 -14.10
CA LEU A 43 -17.19 17.32 -15.26
C LEU A 43 -16.14 16.23 -15.53
N LYS A 44 -15.92 15.28 -14.61
CA LYS A 44 -14.89 14.24 -14.73
C LYS A 44 -15.07 13.36 -15.98
N GLU A 45 -16.31 13.07 -16.35
CA GLU A 45 -16.62 12.20 -17.49
C GLU A 45 -16.55 12.95 -18.83
N ASP A 46 -16.92 14.24 -18.82
CA ASP A 46 -16.99 15.07 -20.03
C ASP A 46 -15.67 15.78 -20.37
N ASP A 47 -15.06 16.46 -19.40
CA ASP A 47 -13.80 17.19 -19.56
C ASP A 47 -12.91 17.07 -18.30
N PRO A 48 -12.01 16.07 -18.28
CA PRO A 48 -11.14 15.86 -17.12
C PRO A 48 -10.12 16.99 -16.90
N ASP A 49 -9.75 17.77 -17.94
CA ASP A 49 -8.86 18.94 -17.77
C ASP A 49 -9.60 20.12 -17.14
N ALA A 50 -10.89 20.30 -17.44
CA ALA A 50 -11.75 21.25 -16.73
C ALA A 50 -12.01 20.81 -15.29
N ALA A 51 -12.30 19.53 -15.07
CA ALA A 51 -12.50 18.98 -13.73
C ALA A 51 -11.28 19.23 -12.83
N ILE A 52 -10.05 18.98 -13.31
CA ILE A 52 -8.83 19.25 -12.53
C ILE A 52 -8.69 20.74 -12.19
N ARG A 53 -9.03 21.65 -13.11
CA ARG A 53 -8.97 23.10 -12.87
C ARG A 53 -9.96 23.52 -11.78
N GLU A 54 -11.19 23.03 -11.85
CA GLU A 54 -12.21 23.31 -10.83
C GLU A 54 -11.82 22.70 -9.47
N LEU A 55 -11.29 21.48 -9.45
CA LEU A 55 -10.77 20.87 -8.23
C LEU A 55 -9.58 21.64 -7.65
N LYS A 56 -8.72 22.24 -8.50
CA LYS A 56 -7.64 23.12 -8.01
C LYS A 56 -8.19 24.41 -7.42
N ALA A 57 -9.21 24.99 -8.05
CA ALA A 57 -9.88 26.17 -7.51
C ALA A 57 -10.52 25.89 -6.15
N VAL A 58 -11.12 24.70 -5.94
CA VAL A 58 -11.64 24.25 -4.63
C VAL A 58 -10.54 24.24 -3.56
N VAL A 59 -9.35 23.73 -3.90
CA VAL A 59 -8.19 23.71 -2.99
C VAL A 59 -7.68 25.13 -2.68
N GLU A 60 -7.70 26.04 -3.65
CA GLU A 60 -7.27 27.44 -3.47
C GLU A 60 -8.29 28.30 -2.71
N LEU A 61 -9.58 27.94 -2.79
CA LEU A 61 -10.68 28.60 -2.08
C LEU A 61 -10.70 28.29 -0.58
N GLU A 62 -10.02 27.22 -0.17
CA GLU A 62 -9.88 26.80 1.23
C GLU A 62 -8.56 27.37 1.81
N PRO A 63 -8.58 28.55 2.48
CA PRO A 63 -7.36 29.18 2.99
C PRO A 63 -6.74 28.40 4.15
N GLU A 64 -7.58 27.70 4.93
CA GLU A 64 -7.15 26.70 5.90
C GLU A 64 -7.36 25.31 5.29
N LYS A 65 -6.39 24.43 5.49
CA LYS A 65 -6.49 23.06 4.98
C LYS A 65 -7.67 22.35 5.65
N GLY A 66 -8.73 22.08 4.92
CA GLY A 66 -9.89 21.37 5.42
C GLY A 66 -10.20 20.12 4.60
N GLU A 67 -11.41 19.61 4.78
CA GLU A 67 -11.81 18.31 4.27
C GLU A 67 -12.10 18.34 2.76
N TRP A 68 -12.60 19.45 2.24
CA TRP A 68 -12.95 19.58 0.82
C TRP A 68 -11.73 19.70 -0.06
N GLY A 69 -10.69 20.41 0.37
CA GLY A 69 -9.39 20.40 -0.31
C GLY A 69 -8.79 18.99 -0.35
N PHE A 70 -8.95 18.20 0.72
CA PHE A 70 -8.51 16.81 0.74
C PHE A 70 -9.30 15.92 -0.23
N LYS A 71 -10.64 16.03 -0.24
CA LYS A 71 -11.51 15.31 -1.20
C LYS A 71 -11.19 15.70 -2.64
N ALA A 72 -10.94 16.98 -2.90
CA ALA A 72 -10.59 17.49 -4.21
C ALA A 72 -9.25 16.94 -4.70
N LEU A 73 -8.21 16.95 -3.85
CA LEU A 73 -6.90 16.37 -4.18
C LEU A 73 -7.00 14.86 -4.45
N LYS A 74 -7.78 14.12 -3.67
CA LYS A 74 -8.01 12.68 -3.91
C LYS A 74 -8.61 12.44 -5.30
N GLN A 75 -9.60 13.24 -5.71
CA GLN A 75 -10.19 13.13 -7.04
C GLN A 75 -9.21 13.55 -8.14
N GLN A 76 -8.44 14.62 -7.96
CA GLN A 76 -7.41 15.01 -8.93
C GLN A 76 -6.41 13.88 -9.18
N ILE A 77 -5.95 13.23 -8.12
CA ILE A 77 -5.04 12.09 -8.21
C ILE A 77 -5.71 10.96 -9.00
N LYS A 78 -6.96 10.59 -8.67
CA LYS A 78 -7.70 9.55 -9.39
C LYS A 78 -7.79 9.87 -10.89
N ILE A 79 -8.15 11.10 -11.26
CA ILE A 79 -8.24 11.53 -12.67
C ILE A 79 -6.88 11.47 -13.36
N ASN A 80 -5.82 12.00 -12.73
CA ASN A 80 -4.47 11.99 -13.30
C ASN A 80 -3.93 10.56 -13.50
N PHE A 81 -4.23 9.64 -12.58
CA PHE A 81 -3.90 8.22 -12.73
C PHE A 81 -4.61 7.58 -13.92
N HIS A 82 -5.91 7.81 -14.10
CA HIS A 82 -6.67 7.27 -15.24
C HIS A 82 -6.16 7.80 -16.59
N ARG A 83 -5.56 8.99 -16.60
CA ARG A 83 -5.00 9.62 -17.80
C ARG A 83 -3.53 9.30 -18.05
N GLY A 84 -2.90 8.48 -17.21
CA GLY A 84 -1.47 8.17 -17.30
C GLY A 84 -0.53 9.33 -16.97
N ARG A 85 -1.05 10.44 -16.41
CA ARG A 85 -0.26 11.61 -16.00
C ARG A 85 0.31 11.40 -14.59
N HIS A 86 1.18 10.41 -14.46
CA HIS A 86 1.70 9.97 -13.17
C HIS A 86 2.57 11.01 -12.46
N THR A 87 3.23 11.91 -13.21
CA THR A 87 4.02 13.01 -12.65
C THR A 87 3.14 14.06 -11.97
N GLU A 88 2.05 14.48 -12.64
CA GLU A 88 1.08 15.42 -12.07
C GLU A 88 0.33 14.80 -10.89
N ALA A 89 0.02 13.50 -10.96
CA ALA A 89 -0.54 12.77 -9.82
C ALA A 89 0.40 12.78 -8.60
N LEU A 90 1.71 12.72 -8.81
CA LEU A 90 2.70 12.76 -7.73
C LEU A 90 2.74 14.15 -7.06
N GLU A 91 2.70 15.22 -7.84
CA GLU A 91 2.64 16.59 -7.30
C GLU A 91 1.37 16.79 -6.47
N SER A 92 0.21 16.38 -6.98
CA SER A 92 -1.05 16.41 -6.21
C SER A 92 -0.98 15.54 -4.94
N TYR A 93 -0.26 14.42 -5.00
CA TYR A 93 -0.08 13.52 -3.85
C TYR A 93 0.83 14.11 -2.76
N GLU A 94 1.91 14.80 -3.13
CA GLU A 94 2.75 15.55 -2.19
C GLU A 94 1.94 16.62 -1.46
N VAL A 95 1.08 17.34 -2.18
CA VAL A 95 0.17 18.31 -1.59
C VAL A 95 -0.81 17.61 -0.64
N LEU A 96 -1.43 16.49 -1.04
CA LEU A 96 -2.34 15.71 -0.19
C LEU A 96 -1.70 15.26 1.11
N LEU A 97 -0.45 14.79 1.09
CA LEU A 97 0.30 14.40 2.30
C LEU A 97 0.59 15.57 3.24
N SER A 98 0.50 16.82 2.75
CA SER A 98 0.57 17.99 3.62
C SER A 98 -0.74 18.25 4.37
N TYR A 99 -1.88 17.71 3.91
CA TYR A 99 -3.19 17.81 4.57
C TYR A 99 -3.35 16.74 5.66
N THR A 100 -2.70 15.58 5.50
CA THR A 100 -2.76 14.47 6.47
C THR A 100 -2.17 14.82 7.84
N LYS A 101 -1.44 15.94 7.97
CA LYS A 101 -0.84 16.38 9.23
C LYS A 101 -1.78 17.19 10.12
N SER A 102 -2.72 17.93 9.53
CA SER A 102 -3.47 18.97 10.25
C SER A 102 -4.97 18.99 9.95
N ALA A 103 -5.37 18.60 8.73
CA ALA A 103 -6.73 18.79 8.24
C ALA A 103 -7.63 17.56 8.42
N VAL A 104 -7.04 16.37 8.45
CA VAL A 104 -7.79 15.11 8.32
C VAL A 104 -7.36 14.11 9.40
N THR A 105 -8.31 13.30 9.85
CA THR A 105 -8.04 12.26 10.84
C THR A 105 -7.03 11.23 10.32
N ARG A 106 -6.32 10.58 11.25
CA ARG A 106 -5.34 9.53 10.91
C ARG A 106 -6.00 8.43 10.06
N ASN A 107 -7.17 7.93 10.44
CA ASN A 107 -7.83 6.84 9.71
C ASN A 107 -8.17 7.20 8.25
N THR A 108 -8.69 8.41 8.01
CA THR A 108 -9.03 8.86 6.65
C THR A 108 -7.78 9.04 5.79
N SER A 109 -6.69 9.56 6.38
CA SER A 109 -5.40 9.63 5.68
C SER A 109 -4.80 8.23 5.40
N GLU A 110 -4.91 7.28 6.34
CA GLU A 110 -4.47 5.89 6.10
C GLU A 110 -5.26 5.23 4.97
N LYS A 111 -6.60 5.38 4.94
CA LYS A 111 -7.45 4.87 3.85
C LYS A 111 -7.02 5.47 2.51
N ALA A 112 -6.84 6.80 2.45
CA ALA A 112 -6.45 7.48 1.20
C ALA A 112 -5.06 7.03 0.70
N ILE A 113 -4.07 6.93 1.60
CA ILE A 113 -2.72 6.46 1.25
C ILE A 113 -2.78 5.02 0.74
N ASN A 114 -3.51 4.13 1.42
CA ASN A 114 -3.64 2.73 0.98
C ASN A 114 -4.27 2.63 -0.41
N ASN A 115 -5.38 3.33 -0.64
CA ASN A 115 -6.06 3.30 -1.95
C ASN A 115 -5.13 3.80 -3.06
N ILE A 116 -4.41 4.91 -2.86
CA ILE A 116 -3.48 5.45 -3.86
C ILE A 116 -2.33 4.46 -4.13
N LEU A 117 -1.76 3.86 -3.09
CA LEU A 117 -0.71 2.86 -3.26
C LEU A 117 -1.22 1.60 -3.97
N ASP A 118 -2.47 1.22 -3.78
CA ASP A 118 -3.09 0.10 -4.48
C ASP A 118 -3.33 0.41 -5.97
N TYR A 119 -3.68 1.65 -6.32
CA TYR A 119 -3.69 2.10 -7.73
C TYR A 119 -2.28 2.09 -8.36
N VAL A 120 -1.27 2.52 -7.59
CA VAL A 120 0.13 2.51 -8.06
C VAL A 120 0.63 1.08 -8.28
N SER A 121 0.37 0.17 -7.34
CA SER A 121 0.85 -1.21 -7.40
C SER A 121 0.16 -2.05 -8.48
N ASN A 122 -1.14 -1.80 -8.71
CA ASN A 122 -1.93 -2.50 -9.72
C ASN A 122 -1.76 -1.93 -11.13
N SER A 123 -1.09 -0.79 -11.32
CA SER A 123 -0.87 -0.20 -12.64
C SER A 123 0.34 -0.85 -13.32
N PRO A 124 0.15 -1.71 -14.35
CA PRO A 124 1.26 -2.39 -15.02
C PRO A 124 2.06 -1.45 -15.93
N THR A 125 1.50 -0.28 -16.28
CA THR A 125 2.10 0.71 -17.17
C THR A 125 3.01 1.71 -16.46
N LEU A 126 3.12 1.63 -15.13
CA LEU A 126 3.79 2.64 -14.33
C LEU A 126 5.31 2.43 -14.33
N ASP A 127 6.03 3.48 -14.72
CA ASP A 127 7.49 3.48 -14.71
C ASP A 127 8.01 3.22 -13.29
N LEU A 128 9.04 2.38 -13.21
CA LEU A 128 9.64 1.91 -11.97
C LEU A 128 10.20 3.08 -11.15
N GLY A 129 10.71 4.12 -11.83
CA GLY A 129 11.17 5.36 -11.20
C GLY A 129 10.04 6.21 -10.61
N THR A 130 8.89 6.29 -11.27
CA THR A 130 7.74 7.05 -10.74
C THR A 130 7.11 6.35 -9.54
N MET A 131 6.98 5.03 -9.60
CA MET A 131 6.49 4.21 -8.50
C MET A 131 7.36 4.36 -7.24
N GLU A 132 8.69 4.27 -7.39
CA GLU A 132 9.63 4.46 -6.28
C GLU A 132 9.45 5.83 -5.62
N ARG A 133 9.26 6.88 -6.43
CA ARG A 133 8.99 8.22 -5.89
C ARG A 133 7.69 8.31 -5.10
N PHE A 134 6.62 7.63 -5.52
CA PHE A 134 5.38 7.57 -4.74
C PHE A 134 5.64 6.97 -3.36
N TYR A 135 6.29 5.81 -3.29
CA TYR A 135 6.63 5.16 -2.02
C TYR A 135 7.60 5.99 -1.16
N ASP A 136 8.62 6.62 -1.75
CA ASP A 136 9.56 7.50 -1.03
C ASP A 136 8.87 8.71 -0.41
N VAL A 137 7.99 9.36 -1.17
CA VAL A 137 7.20 10.50 -0.70
C VAL A 137 6.24 10.06 0.41
N THR A 138 5.55 8.92 0.25
CA THR A 138 4.71 8.34 1.31
C THR A 138 5.54 8.07 2.56
N LYS A 139 6.71 7.44 2.43
CA LYS A 139 7.58 7.09 3.56
C LYS A 139 8.02 8.31 4.35
N ARG A 140 8.50 9.35 3.66
CA ARG A 140 8.87 10.62 4.32
C ARG A 140 7.69 11.26 5.05
N ALA A 141 6.50 11.19 4.49
CA ALA A 141 5.31 11.72 5.15
C ALA A 141 4.89 10.89 6.37
N LEU A 142 5.00 9.56 6.29
CA LEU A 142 4.70 8.65 7.40
C LEU A 142 5.70 8.76 8.56
N GLU A 143 6.99 8.92 8.27
CA GLU A 143 8.04 9.19 9.25
C GLU A 143 7.76 10.50 10.00
N GLN A 144 7.37 11.55 9.28
CA GLN A 144 7.00 12.84 9.88
C GLN A 144 5.72 12.76 10.71
N SER A 145 4.79 11.88 10.35
CA SER A 145 3.54 11.65 11.09
C SER A 145 3.70 10.69 12.27
N LYS A 146 4.88 10.08 12.48
CA LYS A 146 5.13 9.02 13.47
C LYS A 146 4.15 7.85 13.40
N ASN A 147 3.65 7.52 12.21
CA ASN A 147 2.71 6.41 12.02
C ASN A 147 3.48 5.12 11.73
N GLU A 148 4.06 4.52 12.77
CA GLU A 148 4.89 3.31 12.65
C GLU A 148 4.13 2.14 12.01
N ARG A 149 2.89 1.88 12.46
CA ARG A 149 2.07 0.77 11.95
C ARG A 149 1.83 0.84 10.44
N LEU A 150 1.47 2.02 9.93
CA LEU A 150 1.22 2.21 8.49
C LEU A 150 2.53 2.19 7.70
N SER A 151 3.62 2.72 8.27
CA SER A 151 4.96 2.64 7.65
C SER A 151 5.33 1.20 7.38
N ILE A 152 5.23 0.31 8.38
CA ILE A 152 5.56 -1.11 8.21
C ILE A 152 4.68 -1.77 7.15
N LYS A 153 3.36 -1.53 7.18
CA LYS A 153 2.44 -2.10 6.20
C LYS A 153 2.77 -1.64 4.77
N THR A 154 3.21 -0.38 4.63
CA THR A 154 3.66 0.20 3.36
C THR A 154 5.00 -0.41 2.92
N ASP A 155 5.96 -0.55 3.82
CA ASP A 155 7.26 -1.18 3.57
C ASP A 155 7.09 -2.67 3.20
N LEU A 156 6.15 -3.40 3.81
CA LEU A 156 5.80 -4.78 3.44
C LEU A 156 5.17 -4.87 2.04
N LYS A 157 4.24 -3.96 1.70
CA LYS A 157 3.69 -3.87 0.34
C LYS A 157 4.79 -3.59 -0.69
N LEU A 158 5.70 -2.68 -0.38
CA LEU A 158 6.85 -2.34 -1.21
C LEU A 158 7.79 -3.54 -1.39
N ALA A 159 8.08 -4.29 -0.32
CA ALA A 159 8.90 -5.50 -0.38
C ALA A 159 8.27 -6.59 -1.26
N ARG A 160 6.95 -6.82 -1.16
CA ARG A 160 6.22 -7.75 -2.05
C ARG A 160 6.32 -7.32 -3.52
N LEU A 161 6.28 -6.02 -3.79
CA LEU A 161 6.42 -5.49 -5.14
C LEU A 161 7.84 -5.71 -5.69
N TRP A 162 8.88 -5.44 -4.89
CA TRP A 162 10.26 -5.72 -5.28
C TRP A 162 10.50 -7.21 -5.53
N LEU A 163 9.88 -8.09 -4.74
CA LEU A 163 9.92 -9.52 -4.95
C LEU A 163 9.28 -9.91 -6.29
N ALA A 164 8.09 -9.39 -6.60
CA ALA A 164 7.41 -9.66 -7.87
C ALA A 164 8.20 -9.17 -9.10
N ARG A 165 8.99 -8.09 -8.96
CA ARG A 165 9.85 -7.54 -10.02
C ARG A 165 11.28 -8.11 -10.01
N GLN A 166 11.62 -9.02 -9.10
CA GLN A 166 12.96 -9.62 -8.93
C GLN A 166 14.09 -8.60 -8.63
N GLU A 167 13.77 -7.49 -7.98
CA GLU A 167 14.72 -6.43 -7.62
C GLU A 167 15.39 -6.70 -6.26
N TRP A 168 16.33 -7.64 -6.24
CA TRP A 168 16.94 -8.19 -5.02
C TRP A 168 17.69 -7.17 -4.15
N ASN A 169 18.42 -6.24 -4.78
CA ASN A 169 19.24 -5.25 -4.06
C ASN A 169 18.37 -4.29 -3.25
N ARG A 170 17.22 -3.88 -3.82
CA ARG A 170 16.27 -2.97 -3.19
C ARG A 170 15.49 -3.71 -2.11
N LEU A 171 15.01 -4.91 -2.42
CA LEU A 171 14.34 -5.79 -1.46
C LEU A 171 15.19 -6.03 -0.20
N THR A 172 16.47 -6.33 -0.36
CA THR A 172 17.38 -6.55 0.78
C THR A 172 17.50 -5.33 1.69
N LYS A 173 17.50 -4.10 1.13
CA LYS A 173 17.54 -2.87 1.94
C LYS A 173 16.24 -2.67 2.73
N THR A 174 15.09 -2.87 2.08
CA THR A 174 13.79 -2.75 2.73
C THR A 174 13.62 -3.81 3.83
N LEU A 175 14.04 -5.06 3.58
CA LEU A 175 13.98 -6.14 4.58
C LEU A 175 14.89 -5.88 5.77
N LYS A 176 16.07 -5.29 5.58
CA LYS A 176 16.93 -4.88 6.70
C LYS A 176 16.28 -3.82 7.58
N GLN A 177 15.64 -2.81 6.98
CA GLN A 177 14.91 -1.78 7.73
C GLN A 177 13.74 -2.38 8.52
N LEU A 178 13.02 -3.34 7.91
CA LEU A 178 11.94 -4.07 8.59
C LEU A 178 12.46 -4.96 9.73
N HIS A 179 13.61 -5.61 9.54
CA HIS A 179 14.28 -6.40 10.58
C HIS A 179 14.75 -5.53 11.75
N GLU A 180 15.38 -4.40 11.47
CA GLU A 180 15.79 -3.41 12.49
C GLU A 180 14.57 -2.94 13.29
N TYR A 181 13.45 -2.62 12.63
CA TYR A 181 12.20 -2.27 13.32
C TYR A 181 11.67 -3.40 14.21
N CYS A 182 11.80 -4.66 13.79
CA CYS A 182 11.40 -5.81 14.60
C CYS A 182 12.40 -6.14 15.73
N THR A 183 13.65 -5.67 15.65
CA THR A 183 14.75 -6.00 16.57
C THR A 183 15.05 -4.88 17.56
N ASP A 184 14.71 -3.62 17.24
CA ASP A 184 15.02 -2.47 18.09
C ASP A 184 14.37 -2.59 19.48
N GLU A 185 15.25 -2.42 20.46
CA GLU A 185 15.08 -2.74 21.87
C GLU A 185 14.18 -1.74 22.61
N GLU A 186 13.05 -2.22 23.11
CA GLU A 186 12.66 -2.02 24.51
C GLU A 186 11.56 -3.04 24.86
N GLY A 187 11.85 -3.85 25.88
CA GLY A 187 11.18 -5.11 26.13
C GLY A 187 9.70 -4.95 26.46
N ASP A 188 8.84 -5.51 25.63
CA ASP A 188 7.78 -6.34 26.15
C ASP A 188 7.59 -7.61 25.31
N SER A 189 7.65 -8.71 26.04
CA SER A 189 7.73 -10.10 25.58
C SER A 189 6.47 -10.63 24.89
N ASN A 190 5.61 -9.75 24.35
CA ASN A 190 4.23 -10.15 24.04
C ASN A 190 3.58 -9.46 22.83
N ASP A 191 4.33 -8.77 21.97
CA ASP A 191 3.73 -8.12 20.81
C ASP A 191 3.55 -9.15 19.66
N GLN A 192 2.46 -9.92 19.75
CA GLN A 192 2.06 -10.90 18.71
C GLN A 192 2.03 -10.26 17.31
N SER A 193 1.79 -8.95 17.24
CA SER A 193 1.80 -8.19 15.99
C SER A 193 3.20 -8.12 15.37
N LYS A 194 4.24 -7.81 16.15
CA LYS A 194 5.65 -7.81 15.72
C LYS A 194 6.11 -9.21 15.31
N GLY A 195 5.71 -10.24 16.06
CA GLY A 195 6.01 -11.62 15.68
C GLY A 195 5.37 -12.03 14.35
N THR A 196 4.17 -11.52 14.05
CA THR A 196 3.47 -11.78 12.78
C THR A 196 4.16 -11.06 11.62
N ILE A 197 4.56 -9.79 11.82
CA ILE A 197 5.34 -9.01 10.84
C ILE A 197 6.68 -9.70 10.58
N LEU A 198 7.38 -10.15 11.62
CA LEU A 198 8.66 -10.83 11.49
C LEU A 198 8.54 -12.13 10.68
N LEU A 199 7.48 -12.92 10.89
CA LEU A 199 7.21 -14.10 10.07
C LEU A 199 6.94 -13.74 8.60
N GLU A 200 6.28 -12.61 8.34
CA GLU A 200 6.05 -12.12 6.98
C GLU A 200 7.35 -11.67 6.30
N VAL A 201 8.24 -10.97 7.03
CA VAL A 201 9.58 -10.59 6.57
C VAL A 201 10.40 -11.84 6.24
N TYR A 202 10.42 -12.83 7.12
CA TYR A 202 11.12 -14.08 6.87
C TYR A 202 10.56 -14.85 5.68
N ALA A 203 9.24 -14.84 5.46
CA ALA A 203 8.65 -15.46 4.28
C ALA A 203 9.15 -14.82 2.98
N LEU A 204 9.25 -13.47 2.95
CA LEU A 204 9.80 -12.74 1.80
C LEU A 204 11.30 -13.04 1.59
N GLU A 205 12.08 -13.15 2.68
CA GLU A 205 13.50 -13.55 2.61
C GLU A 205 13.67 -14.97 2.07
N ILE A 206 12.85 -15.91 2.53
CA ILE A 206 12.88 -17.31 2.06
C ILE A 206 12.52 -17.37 0.57
N GLN A 207 11.50 -16.64 0.12
CA GLN A 207 11.16 -16.55 -1.29
C GLN A 207 12.31 -15.95 -2.11
N MET A 208 12.92 -14.87 -1.64
CA MET A 208 14.09 -14.27 -2.27
C MET A 208 15.27 -15.24 -2.38
N TYR A 209 15.63 -15.93 -1.29
CA TYR A 209 16.74 -16.88 -1.31
C TYR A 209 16.44 -18.13 -2.12
N GLY A 210 15.16 -18.53 -2.20
CA GLY A 210 14.70 -19.62 -3.07
C GLY A 210 14.94 -19.30 -4.54
N GLU A 211 14.54 -18.12 -4.99
CA GLU A 211 14.76 -17.64 -6.37
C GLU A 211 16.24 -17.38 -6.68
N GLN A 212 17.03 -16.92 -5.70
CA GLN A 212 18.49 -16.74 -5.84
C GLN A 212 19.28 -18.05 -5.78
N GLY A 213 18.66 -19.18 -5.42
CA GLY A 213 19.33 -20.46 -5.22
C GLY A 213 20.29 -20.49 -4.02
N ASN A 214 20.13 -19.60 -3.02
CA ASN A 214 21.00 -19.54 -1.85
C ASN A 214 20.47 -20.41 -0.70
N TYR A 215 20.62 -21.73 -0.85
CA TYR A 215 20.08 -22.72 0.11
C TYR A 215 20.68 -22.64 1.52
N LYS A 216 21.92 -22.13 1.67
CA LYS A 216 22.56 -21.98 2.98
C LYS A 216 21.84 -20.94 3.83
N LYS A 217 21.64 -19.74 3.27
CA LYS A 217 20.91 -18.67 3.97
C LYS A 217 19.44 -19.02 4.16
N LEU A 218 18.84 -19.67 3.16
CA LEU A 218 17.47 -20.17 3.29
C LEU A 218 17.30 -21.07 4.51
N LYS A 219 18.24 -21.99 4.76
CA LYS A 219 18.21 -22.88 5.95
C LYS A 219 18.33 -22.13 7.27
N GLU A 220 19.23 -21.16 7.35
CA GLU A 220 19.39 -20.29 8.52
C GLU A 220 18.09 -19.51 8.80
N THR A 221 17.55 -18.84 7.78
CA THR A 221 16.30 -18.08 7.89
C THR A 221 15.10 -18.97 8.22
N TYR A 222 14.99 -20.15 7.60
CA TYR A 222 13.92 -21.11 7.89
C TYR A 222 13.99 -21.62 9.33
N THR A 223 15.19 -21.94 9.82
CA THR A 223 15.36 -22.35 11.22
C THR A 223 14.97 -21.21 12.17
N ALA A 224 15.32 -19.96 11.84
CA ALA A 224 14.91 -18.78 12.61
C ALA A 224 13.37 -18.63 12.69
N THR A 225 12.63 -18.92 11.61
CA THR A 225 11.15 -18.88 11.63
C THR A 225 10.52 -19.87 12.62
N GLN A 226 11.16 -21.03 12.86
CA GLN A 226 10.63 -22.05 13.77
C GLN A 226 10.72 -21.62 15.25
N PHE A 227 11.60 -20.68 15.58
CA PHE A 227 11.73 -20.15 16.93
C PHE A 227 10.71 -19.06 17.25
N VAL A 228 10.03 -18.51 16.24
CA VAL A 228 8.96 -17.50 16.43
C VAL A 228 7.66 -18.20 16.83
N LYS A 229 7.52 -18.52 18.14
CA LYS A 229 6.37 -19.28 18.69
C LYS A 229 5.15 -18.44 19.08
N SER A 230 5.29 -17.12 19.23
CA SER A 230 4.23 -16.25 19.79
C SER A 230 3.34 -15.56 18.76
N ALA A 231 3.45 -15.90 17.48
CA ALA A 231 2.69 -15.25 16.40
C ALA A 231 1.72 -16.24 15.74
N ILE A 232 0.53 -15.75 15.38
CA ILE A 232 -0.44 -16.48 14.56
C ILE A 232 -0.26 -15.99 13.12
N PRO A 233 0.56 -16.66 12.29
CA PRO A 233 0.75 -16.24 10.91
C PRO A 233 -0.52 -16.47 10.09
N HIS A 234 -0.71 -15.65 9.06
CA HIS A 234 -1.72 -15.90 8.05
C HIS A 234 -1.45 -17.26 7.36
N PRO A 235 -2.45 -18.14 7.15
CA PRO A 235 -2.25 -19.48 6.59
C PRO A 235 -1.46 -19.51 5.29
N ARG A 236 -1.64 -18.48 4.44
CA ARG A 236 -0.88 -18.28 3.20
C ARG A 236 0.63 -18.10 3.44
N ILE A 237 1.04 -17.30 4.43
CA ILE A 237 2.45 -17.05 4.76
C ILE A 237 3.08 -18.34 5.31
N GLN A 238 2.36 -19.03 6.19
CA GLN A 238 2.81 -20.31 6.71
C GLN A 238 2.95 -21.37 5.62
N GLY A 239 2.04 -21.38 4.63
CA GLY A 239 2.11 -22.23 3.45
C GLY A 239 3.40 -21.99 2.65
N VAL A 240 3.72 -20.74 2.34
CA VAL A 240 4.95 -20.36 1.62
C VAL A 240 6.20 -20.82 2.35
N ILE A 241 6.28 -20.58 3.67
CA ILE A 241 7.43 -20.99 4.49
C ILE A 241 7.59 -22.52 4.46
N ARG A 242 6.49 -23.27 4.58
CA ARG A 242 6.51 -24.74 4.54
C ARG A 242 6.86 -25.29 3.17
N GLU A 243 6.33 -24.69 2.10
CA GLU A 243 6.64 -25.09 0.72
C GLU A 243 8.13 -24.90 0.42
N CYS A 244 8.68 -23.73 0.73
CA CYS A 244 10.09 -23.43 0.51
C CYS A 244 10.99 -24.28 1.43
N GLY A 245 10.59 -24.52 2.68
CA GLY A 245 11.27 -25.44 3.59
C GLY A 245 11.26 -26.89 3.07
N GLY A 246 10.16 -27.33 2.47
CA GLY A 246 10.05 -28.64 1.83
C GLY A 246 10.99 -28.78 0.62
N LYS A 247 11.00 -27.79 -0.28
CA LYS A 247 11.91 -27.74 -1.43
C LYS A 247 13.38 -27.76 -0.99
N MET A 248 13.71 -27.06 0.08
CA MET A 248 15.05 -27.07 0.67
C MET A 248 15.45 -28.48 1.16
N HIS A 249 14.59 -29.14 1.94
CA HIS A 249 14.86 -30.49 2.43
C HIS A 249 14.89 -31.57 1.34
N MET A 250 14.22 -31.33 0.20
CA MET A 250 14.29 -32.20 -0.97
C MET A 250 15.55 -31.98 -1.82
N ALA A 251 16.19 -30.81 -1.71
CA ALA A 251 17.43 -30.48 -2.41
C ALA A 251 18.70 -30.88 -1.63
N GLU A 252 18.53 -31.37 -0.41
CA GLU A 252 19.56 -31.93 0.48
C GLU A 252 19.70 -33.45 0.28
#